data_AF-A0A4W5M7J8-F1
#
_entry.id   AF-A0A4W5M7J8-F1
#
_cell.length_a   1.000
_cell.length_b   1.000
_cell.length_c   1.000
_cell.angle_alpha   90.00
_cell.angle_beta   90.00
_cell.angle_gamma   90.00
#
_symmetry.space_group_name_H-M   'P 1'
#
loop_
_entity.id
_entity.type
_entity.pdbx_description
1 polymer ?
#
loop_
_entity_poly.entity_id
_entity_poly.type
_entity_poly.pdbx_seq_one_letter_code
_entity_poly.pdbx_strand_id
1 'polypeptide(L)'
;MGRVENELKGKRFFQLQLNIGVEQIRVVHRDGRVITLSHQEQELQDFLLSQMSQHQVHAVQQLAKVMGWHVLSFSNHVGLGSVESIGNASAITVASSNGEYRFSVCNGPESGCKVLVQFPRSQSKELPKSDVIQEWKWNHL
;
A
#
# COMPACT_ATOMS: atom_id res chain seq x y z
N MET A 1 9.72 -69.49 -42.43
CA MET A 1 8.36 -69.20 -42.93
C MET A 1 7.83 -67.98 -42.17
N GLY A 2 7.77 -66.82 -42.84
CA GLY A 2 7.14 -65.54 -42.39
C GLY A 2 7.85 -64.80 -41.26
N ARG A 3 7.81 -63.47 -41.11
CA ARG A 3 7.40 -62.29 -41.91
C ARG A 3 7.79 -61.10 -40.97
N VAL A 4 8.66 -60.20 -41.39
CA VAL A 4 8.36 -58.77 -41.67
C VAL A 4 8.02 -57.90 -40.44
N GLU A 5 8.92 -56.93 -40.19
CA GLU A 5 8.73 -55.56 -39.64
C GLU A 5 8.15 -55.39 -38.21
N ASN A 6 8.69 -54.52 -37.35
CA ASN A 6 8.84 -53.10 -37.60
C ASN A 6 9.89 -52.45 -36.67
N GLU A 7 10.71 -51.60 -37.27
CA GLU A 7 11.32 -50.45 -36.60
C GLU A 7 10.25 -49.67 -35.82
N LEU A 8 10.44 -49.50 -34.52
CA LEU A 8 10.03 -48.27 -33.86
C LEU A 8 11.24 -47.69 -33.13
N LYS A 9 12.06 -47.04 -33.96
CA LYS A 9 13.01 -45.99 -33.62
C LYS A 9 12.47 -45.13 -32.47
N GLY A 10 13.38 -44.84 -31.55
CA GLY A 10 13.11 -44.16 -30.29
C GLY A 10 12.16 -42.96 -30.42
N LYS A 11 11.02 -43.06 -29.75
CA LYS A 11 10.25 -41.87 -29.37
C LYS A 11 10.93 -41.25 -28.17
N ARG A 12 11.95 -40.42 -28.43
CA ARG A 12 12.25 -39.32 -27.51
C ARG A 12 11.01 -38.43 -27.49
N PHE A 13 10.25 -38.47 -26.40
CA PHE A 13 9.22 -37.49 -26.16
C PHE A 13 9.93 -36.16 -25.93
N PHE A 14 9.91 -35.30 -26.95
CA PHE A 14 10.29 -33.91 -26.79
C PHE A 14 9.12 -33.20 -26.12
N GLN A 15 9.25 -32.95 -24.82
CA GLN A 15 8.30 -32.13 -24.08
C GLN A 15 8.68 -30.67 -24.31
N LEU A 16 7.85 -29.97 -25.08
CA LEU A 16 7.97 -28.55 -25.32
C LEU A 16 6.90 -27.84 -24.48
N GLN A 17 7.34 -27.08 -23.47
CA GLN A 17 6.45 -26.21 -22.71
C GLN A 17 6.72 -24.77 -23.13
N LEU A 18 5.75 -24.21 -23.85
CA LEU A 18 5.80 -22.83 -24.33
C LEU A 18 5.07 -21.95 -23.32
N ASN A 19 5.81 -21.22 -22.49
CA ASN A 19 5.24 -20.18 -21.62
C ASN A 19 5.31 -18.85 -22.37
N ILE A 20 4.20 -18.43 -22.96
CA ILE A 20 4.07 -17.11 -23.61
C ILE A 20 3.40 -16.18 -22.60
N GLY A 21 4.12 -15.13 -22.18
CA GLY A 21 3.68 -14.13 -21.22
C GLY A 21 4.41 -12.80 -21.42
N VAL A 22 3.97 -11.75 -20.71
CA VAL A 22 4.60 -10.42 -20.75
C VAL A 22 5.99 -10.53 -20.14
N GLU A 23 7.06 -10.11 -20.82
CA GLU A 23 8.43 -10.24 -20.28
C GLU A 23 8.68 -9.31 -19.08
N GLN A 24 8.03 -8.14 -19.10
CA GLN A 24 8.12 -7.10 -18.09
C GLN A 24 6.88 -6.21 -18.14
N ILE A 25 6.51 -5.61 -17.02
CA ILE A 25 5.43 -4.64 -16.93
C ILE A 25 6.05 -3.26 -16.72
N ARG A 26 5.75 -2.31 -17.61
CA ARG A 26 6.22 -0.93 -17.50
C ARG A 26 5.08 -0.02 -17.04
N VAL A 27 5.26 0.60 -15.89
CA VAL A 27 4.36 1.62 -15.35
C VAL A 27 4.96 2.99 -15.63
N VAL A 28 4.21 3.86 -16.31
CA VAL A 28 4.61 5.23 -16.61
C VAL A 28 3.70 6.18 -15.85
N HIS A 29 4.26 6.94 -14.92
CA HIS A 29 3.54 7.96 -14.17
C HIS A 29 3.35 9.22 -15.00
N ARG A 30 2.34 10.04 -14.64
CA ARG A 30 2.06 11.33 -15.31
C ARG A 30 3.22 12.32 -15.25
N ASP A 31 4.11 12.17 -14.26
CA ASP A 31 5.30 13.01 -14.10
C ASP A 31 6.54 12.46 -14.85
N GLY A 32 6.35 11.40 -15.63
CA GLY A 32 7.41 10.78 -16.45
C GLY A 32 8.25 9.74 -15.72
N ARG A 33 7.99 9.46 -14.43
CA ARG A 33 8.66 8.35 -13.74
C ARG A 33 8.25 7.01 -14.38
N VAL A 34 9.25 6.18 -14.68
CA VAL A 34 9.04 4.84 -15.25
C VAL A 34 9.49 3.81 -14.23
N ILE A 35 8.58 2.90 -13.88
CA ILE A 35 8.85 1.74 -13.02
C ILE A 35 8.73 0.50 -13.91
N THR A 36 9.74 -0.36 -13.85
CA THR A 36 9.74 -1.63 -14.58
C THR A 36 9.62 -2.75 -13.55
N LEU A 37 8.56 -3.54 -13.67
CA LEU A 37 8.29 -4.73 -12.86
C LEU A 37 8.54 -5.97 -13.72
N SER A 38 8.78 -7.11 -13.07
CA SER A 38 8.85 -8.40 -13.75
C SER A 38 7.48 -8.83 -14.29
N HIS A 39 7.43 -10.01 -14.91
CA HIS A 39 6.18 -10.63 -15.36
C HIS A 39 5.29 -11.14 -14.22
N GLN A 40 5.78 -11.11 -12.98
CA GLN A 40 5.12 -11.77 -11.86
C GLN A 40 3.91 -10.94 -11.42
N GLU A 41 2.75 -11.57 -11.37
CA GLU A 41 1.50 -10.92 -10.95
C GLU A 41 1.60 -10.31 -9.55
N GLN A 42 2.33 -10.96 -8.64
CA GLN A 42 2.57 -10.47 -7.29
C GLN A 42 3.23 -9.08 -7.27
N GLU A 43 4.23 -8.83 -8.11
CA GLU A 43 4.90 -7.52 -8.14
C GLU A 43 3.94 -6.41 -8.59
N LEU A 44 3.06 -6.72 -9.54
CA LEU A 44 2.02 -5.78 -9.96
C LEU A 44 1.02 -5.53 -8.84
N GLN A 45 0.58 -6.57 -8.13
CA GLN A 45 -0.34 -6.44 -7.00
C GLN A 45 0.28 -5.59 -5.88
N ASP A 46 1.51 -5.90 -5.49
CA ASP A 46 2.27 -5.18 -4.46
C ASP A 46 2.45 -3.71 -4.85
N PHE A 47 2.79 -3.46 -6.11
CA PHE A 47 2.86 -2.11 -6.64
C PHE A 47 1.52 -1.38 -6.53
N LEU A 48 0.41 -1.98 -6.97
CA LEU A 48 -0.90 -1.35 -6.90
C LEU A 48 -1.34 -1.06 -5.46
N LEU A 49 -1.09 -1.98 -4.52
CA LEU A 49 -1.36 -1.78 -3.10
C LEU A 49 -0.54 -0.60 -2.55
N SER A 50 0.74 -0.51 -2.91
CA SER A 50 1.59 0.65 -2.54
C SER A 50 1.03 1.98 -3.06
N GLN A 51 0.53 2.01 -4.30
CA GLN A 51 -0.06 3.21 -4.90
C GLN A 51 -1.39 3.59 -4.23
N MET A 52 -2.24 2.60 -3.95
CA MET A 52 -3.51 2.82 -3.25
C MET A 52 -3.29 3.37 -1.84
N SER A 53 -2.32 2.81 -1.10
CA SER A 53 -1.99 3.25 0.25
C SER A 53 -1.56 4.73 0.28
N GLN A 54 -0.63 5.11 -0.61
CA GLN A 54 -0.17 6.50 -0.75
C GLN A 54 -1.29 7.45 -1.19
N HIS A 55 -2.16 7.00 -2.11
CA HIS A 55 -3.29 7.79 -2.58
C HIS A 55 -4.24 8.22 -1.45
N GLN A 56 -4.51 7.32 -0.50
CA GLN A 56 -5.39 7.62 0.64
C GLN A 56 -4.83 8.76 1.52
N VAL A 57 -3.52 8.78 1.78
CA VAL A 57 -2.89 9.86 2.55
C VAL A 57 -2.90 11.18 1.76
N HIS A 58 -2.67 11.14 0.44
CA HIS A 58 -2.83 12.31 -0.41
C HIS A 58 -4.27 12.85 -0.44
N ALA A 59 -5.27 11.97 -0.41
CA ALA A 59 -6.68 12.37 -0.34
C ALA A 59 -6.96 13.14 0.96
N VAL A 60 -6.45 12.66 2.10
CA VAL A 60 -6.52 13.38 3.39
C VAL A 60 -5.87 14.75 3.30
N GLN A 61 -4.72 14.86 2.63
CA GLN A 61 -4.05 16.15 2.41
C GLN A 61 -4.93 17.13 1.60
N GLN A 62 -5.60 16.66 0.54
CA GLN A 62 -6.48 17.52 -0.25
C GLN A 62 -7.73 17.93 0.54
N LEU A 63 -8.31 17.00 1.30
CA LEU A 63 -9.44 17.31 2.19
C LEU A 63 -9.06 18.36 3.22
N ALA A 64 -7.88 18.26 3.84
CA ALA A 64 -7.38 19.27 4.77
C ALA A 64 -7.33 20.66 4.13
N LYS A 65 -6.84 20.78 2.88
CA LYS A 65 -6.83 22.06 2.15
C LYS A 65 -8.23 22.62 1.92
N VAL A 66 -9.18 21.79 1.50
CA VAL A 66 -10.57 22.23 1.25
C VAL A 66 -11.25 22.68 2.54
N MET A 67 -10.97 22.01 3.66
CA MET A 67 -11.52 22.34 4.97
C MET A 67 -10.85 23.56 5.62
N GLY A 68 -9.81 24.13 5.02
CA GLY A 68 -9.00 25.19 5.63
C GLY A 68 -8.17 24.71 6.82
N TRP A 69 -7.89 23.41 6.90
CA TRP A 69 -7.08 22.80 7.96
C TRP A 69 -5.60 22.85 7.57
N HIS A 70 -4.75 22.93 8.59
CA HIS A 70 -3.31 23.03 8.42
C HIS A 70 -2.68 21.64 8.45
N VAL A 71 -1.90 21.31 7.43
CA VAL A 71 -1.03 20.12 7.43
C VAL A 71 0.19 20.44 8.29
N LEU A 72 0.31 19.75 9.43
CA LEU A 72 1.42 19.92 10.36
C LEU A 72 2.62 19.07 9.99
N SER A 73 2.36 17.87 9.45
CA SER A 73 3.39 16.94 8.99
C SER A 73 2.86 16.08 7.86
N PHE A 74 3.73 15.72 6.92
CA PHE A 74 3.44 14.81 5.83
C PHE A 74 4.72 14.08 5.43
N SER A 75 4.66 12.75 5.30
CA SER A 75 5.78 11.94 4.81
C SER A 75 5.26 10.77 3.96
N ASN A 76 5.97 10.48 2.87
CA ASN A 76 5.76 9.29 2.04
C ASN A 76 6.64 8.11 2.45
N HIS A 77 7.49 8.32 3.46
CA HIS A 77 8.43 7.32 3.97
C HIS A 77 8.43 7.42 5.49
N VAL A 78 7.62 6.60 6.14
CA VAL A 78 7.56 6.52 7.62
C VAL A 78 7.95 5.13 8.09
N GLY A 79 8.80 5.07 9.12
CA GLY A 79 9.10 3.83 9.81
C GLY A 79 7.95 3.44 10.72
N LEU A 80 7.30 2.30 10.45
CA LEU A 80 6.23 1.74 11.28
C LEU A 80 6.74 0.83 12.41
N GLY A 81 8.05 0.84 12.68
CA GLY A 81 8.73 -0.13 13.54
C GLY A 81 9.07 -1.39 12.77
N SER A 82 8.06 -2.18 12.37
CA SER A 82 8.26 -3.24 11.37
C SER A 82 8.46 -2.62 9.99
N VAL A 83 9.43 -3.12 9.23
CA VAL A 83 9.60 -2.73 7.83
C VAL A 83 8.45 -3.34 7.04
N GLU A 84 7.76 -2.53 6.23
CA GLU A 84 6.74 -3.02 5.31
C GLU A 84 7.41 -3.95 4.28
N SER A 85 6.83 -5.12 4.05
CA SER A 85 7.34 -6.03 3.00
C SER A 85 7.09 -5.48 1.59
N ILE A 86 6.12 -4.57 1.46
CA ILE A 86 5.66 -3.98 0.22
C ILE A 86 5.73 -2.46 0.33
N GLY A 87 6.44 -1.80 -0.60
CA GLY A 87 6.43 -0.35 -0.72
C GLY A 87 6.86 0.43 0.53
N ASN A 88 6.29 1.63 0.72
CA ASN A 88 6.57 2.49 1.86
C ASN A 88 5.27 2.90 2.53
N ALA A 89 5.27 2.93 3.86
CA ALA A 89 4.20 3.58 4.61
C ALA A 89 4.30 5.11 4.48
N SER A 90 3.15 5.75 4.54
CA SER A 90 2.99 7.20 4.47
C SER A 90 2.18 7.70 5.67
N ALA A 91 2.44 8.93 6.11
CA ALA A 91 1.75 9.53 7.24
C ALA A 91 1.46 11.02 7.00
N ILE A 92 0.35 11.49 7.57
CA ILE A 92 -0.04 12.89 7.57
C ILE A 92 -0.65 13.26 8.92
N THR A 93 -0.28 14.43 9.44
CA THR A 93 -0.91 15.00 10.62
C THR A 93 -1.48 16.36 10.26
N VAL A 94 -2.74 16.57 10.60
CA VAL A 94 -3.47 17.81 10.27
C VAL A 94 -4.16 18.36 11.51
N ALA A 95 -4.32 19.67 11.56
CA ALA A 95 -5.06 20.35 12.61
C ALA A 95 -6.09 21.31 12.03
N SER A 96 -7.20 21.50 12.74
CA SER A 96 -8.19 22.52 12.43
C SER A 96 -7.59 23.92 12.49
N SER A 97 -8.18 24.86 11.77
CA SER A 97 -7.73 26.26 11.72
C SER A 97 -7.71 26.94 13.08
N ASN A 98 -8.57 26.52 14.00
CA ASN A 98 -8.60 27.00 15.39
C ASN A 98 -7.66 26.21 16.34
N GLY A 99 -6.97 25.17 15.86
CA GLY A 99 -6.04 24.36 16.65
C GLY A 99 -6.66 23.39 17.65
N GLU A 100 -7.98 23.37 17.79
CA GLU A 100 -8.71 22.56 18.77
C GLU A 100 -8.74 21.07 18.42
N TYR A 101 -8.82 20.74 17.13
CA TYR A 101 -8.87 19.37 16.64
C TYR A 101 -7.58 19.06 15.88
N ARG A 102 -7.02 17.88 16.14
CA ARG A 102 -5.91 17.35 15.37
C ARG A 102 -6.13 15.88 15.10
N PHE A 103 -5.76 15.41 13.93
CA PHE A 103 -5.69 13.98 13.69
C PHE A 103 -4.46 13.62 12.87
N SER A 104 -4.00 12.39 13.05
CA SER A 104 -2.89 11.81 12.30
C SER A 104 -3.38 10.56 11.61
N VAL A 105 -3.07 10.43 10.33
CA VAL A 105 -3.34 9.23 9.52
C VAL A 105 -2.01 8.65 9.12
N CYS A 106 -1.83 7.36 9.38
CA CYS A 106 -0.68 6.60 8.94
C CYS A 106 -1.18 5.41 8.12
N ASN A 107 -0.63 5.17 6.95
CA ASN A 107 -1.08 4.12 6.05
C ASN A 107 0.11 3.36 5.48
N GLY A 108 0.14 2.05 5.73
CA GLY A 108 1.02 1.11 5.06
C GLY A 108 0.25 0.24 4.07
N PRO A 109 0.83 -0.17 2.94
CA PRO A 109 0.17 -1.07 2.01
C PRO A 109 -0.12 -2.47 2.58
N GLU A 110 0.69 -2.94 3.53
CA GLU A 110 0.46 -4.22 4.22
C GLU A 110 -0.21 -3.99 5.58
N SER A 111 0.31 -3.05 6.37
CA SER A 111 -0.21 -2.79 7.72
C SER A 111 -1.53 -2.01 7.78
N GLY A 112 -1.98 -1.48 6.64
CA GLY A 112 -3.23 -0.75 6.50
C GLY A 112 -3.23 0.65 7.14
N CYS A 113 -4.44 1.20 7.30
CA CYS A 113 -4.65 2.56 7.75
C CYS A 113 -4.89 2.63 9.27
N LYS A 114 -4.14 3.50 9.94
CA LYS A 114 -4.27 3.84 11.36
C LYS A 114 -4.58 5.32 11.50
N VAL A 115 -5.61 5.64 12.26
CA VAL A 115 -6.05 7.02 12.49
C VAL A 115 -6.02 7.33 13.98
N LEU A 116 -5.33 8.41 14.34
CA LEU A 116 -5.33 8.98 15.68
C LEU A 116 -6.09 10.29 15.65
N VAL A 117 -7.03 10.48 16.58
CA VAL A 117 -7.75 11.75 16.74
C VAL A 117 -7.44 12.31 18.12
N GLN A 118 -6.93 13.54 18.15
CA GLN A 118 -6.74 14.34 19.35
C GLN A 118 -7.92 15.31 19.48
N PHE A 119 -8.62 15.17 20.60
CA PHE A 119 -9.77 16.00 20.95
C PHE A 119 -9.34 17.15 21.87
N PRO A 120 -10.10 18.26 21.89
CA PRO A 120 -9.93 19.31 22.87
C PRO A 120 -9.94 18.76 24.30
N ARG A 121 -9.05 19.28 25.16
CA ARG A 121 -8.97 18.86 26.58
C ARG A 121 -10.29 19.04 27.34
N SER A 122 -11.17 19.92 26.87
CA SER A 122 -12.51 20.16 27.43
C SER A 122 -13.51 19.02 27.18
N GLN A 123 -13.33 18.20 26.14
CA GLN A 123 -14.26 17.11 25.75
C GLN A 123 -13.75 15.70 26.11
N SER A 124 -12.53 15.57 26.64
CA SER A 124 -11.87 14.28 26.88
C SER A 124 -12.56 13.36 27.93
N LYS A 125 -13.57 13.84 28.67
CA LYS A 125 -14.23 13.06 29.73
C LYS A 125 -15.45 12.24 29.28
N GLU A 126 -15.95 12.41 28.05
CA GLU A 126 -17.22 11.81 27.62
C GLU A 126 -17.18 11.12 26.23
N LEU A 127 -16.07 10.48 25.85
CA LEU A 127 -16.05 9.75 24.57
C LEU A 127 -16.32 8.24 24.79
N PRO A 128 -17.32 7.65 24.10
CA PRO A 128 -17.49 6.20 24.07
C PRO A 128 -16.26 5.55 23.44
N LYS A 129 -15.86 4.38 23.96
CA LYS A 129 -14.79 3.56 23.37
C LYS A 129 -15.16 3.27 21.92
N SER A 130 -14.48 3.92 20.97
CA SER A 130 -14.63 3.67 19.55
C SER A 130 -13.81 2.44 19.16
N ASP A 131 -14.39 1.52 18.38
CA ASP A 131 -13.74 0.28 17.90
C ASP A 131 -12.46 0.54 17.05
N VAL A 132 -12.25 1.80 16.65
CA VAL A 132 -11.08 2.26 15.88
C VAL A 132 -9.89 2.59 16.80
N ILE A 133 -10.12 2.89 18.07
CA ILE A 133 -9.08 3.31 19.03
C ILE A 133 -8.66 2.10 19.88
N GLN A 134 -7.64 1.37 19.42
CA GLN A 134 -7.25 0.09 20.03
C GLN A 134 -6.04 0.16 20.97
N GLU A 135 -5.25 1.25 20.99
CA GLU A 135 -4.01 1.30 21.78
C GLU A 135 -3.99 2.38 22.88
N TRP A 136 -3.75 1.93 24.12
CA TRP A 136 -3.73 2.74 25.35
C TRP A 136 -2.47 3.61 25.53
N LYS A 137 -1.39 3.30 24.80
CA LYS A 137 -0.05 3.86 25.01
C LYS A 137 0.13 5.32 24.54
N TRP A 138 -0.90 5.94 23.95
CA TRP A 138 -0.79 7.27 23.35
C TRP A 138 -1.82 8.31 23.85
N ASN A 139 -2.49 8.04 24.98
CA ASN A 139 -3.46 8.99 25.59
C ASN A 139 -2.83 10.27 26.18
N HIS A 140 -1.51 10.44 26.14
CA HIS A 140 -0.80 11.53 26.83
C HIS A 140 0.06 12.42 25.91
N LEU A 141 -0.22 12.48 24.61
CA LEU A 141 0.41 13.46 23.69
C LEU A 141 -0.60 14.51 23.20
#